data_AF-A0A419EHF4-F1
#
_entry.id   AF-A0A419EHF4-F1
#
_cell.length_a   1.000
_cell.length_b   1.000
_cell.length_c   1.000
_cell.angle_alpha   90.00
_cell.angle_beta   90.00
_cell.angle_gamma   90.00
#
_symmetry.space_group_name_H-M   'P 1'
#
loop_
_entity.id
_entity.type
_entity.pdbx_description
1 polymer ?
#
loop_
_entity_poly.entity_id
_entity_poly.type
_entity_poly.pdbx_seq_one_letter_code
_entity_poly.pdbx_strand_id
1 'polypeptide(L)'
;MTLAETFALVSFSLFSFADLRYRLVPGIEVFLLGAILLTLPITPLQTGFILLACGWSIFRNLSGWYMLPLLFYPPVWPVLLTGYGYRKGILGRADLFAISGLACLFPLPAVLLSLFGLELWRRFWVRRQTGSIPALPGLLIGLIAYLLLRLFLSTS
;
A
#
# COMPACT_ATOMS: atom_id res chain seq x y z
N MET A 1 18.68 9.01 -1.62
CA MET A 1 17.55 8.28 -1.03
C MET A 1 16.96 9.11 0.09
N THR A 2 15.63 9.23 0.14
CA THR A 2 14.93 9.98 1.19
C THR A 2 14.64 9.11 2.41
N LEU A 3 14.38 9.72 3.57
CA LEU A 3 14.03 8.99 4.81
C LEU A 3 12.76 8.14 4.63
N ALA A 4 11.79 8.61 3.85
CA ALA A 4 10.58 7.86 3.50
C ALA A 4 10.89 6.58 2.68
N GLU A 5 11.83 6.67 1.73
CA GLU A 5 12.26 5.52 0.92
C GLU A 5 12.95 4.45 1.77
N THR A 6 13.88 4.85 2.64
CA THR A 6 14.59 3.92 3.51
C THR A 6 13.65 3.29 4.53
N PHE A 7 12.75 4.07 5.14
CA PHE A 7 11.73 3.56 6.04
C PHE A 7 10.82 2.53 5.37
N ALA A 8 10.33 2.83 4.16
CA ALA A 8 9.47 1.91 3.41
C ALA A 8 10.21 0.62 3.03
N LEU A 9 11.42 0.71 2.46
CA LEU A 9 12.19 -0.47 2.04
C LEU A 9 12.49 -1.40 3.21
N VAL A 10 12.97 -0.85 4.33
CA VAL A 10 13.29 -1.64 5.53
C VAL A 10 12.02 -2.31 6.07
N SER A 11 10.93 -1.56 6.22
CA SER A 11 9.66 -2.08 6.72
C SER A 11 9.10 -3.18 5.81
N PHE A 12 9.00 -2.94 4.50
CA PHE A 12 8.50 -3.92 3.55
C PHE A 12 9.40 -5.16 3.45
N SER A 13 10.73 -5.02 3.59
CA SER A 13 11.62 -6.19 3.62
C SER A 13 11.39 -7.08 4.84
N LEU A 14 11.24 -6.47 6.02
CA LEU A 14 10.97 -7.19 7.27
C LEU A 14 9.60 -7.86 7.21
N PHE A 15 8.58 -7.14 6.72
CA PHE A 15 7.25 -7.70 6.57
C PHE A 15 7.17 -8.77 5.49
N SER A 16 7.89 -8.64 4.38
CA SER A 16 7.92 -9.69 3.34
C SER A 16 8.50 -10.99 3.88
N PHE A 17 9.55 -10.91 4.71
CA PHE A 17 10.12 -12.09 5.37
C PHE A 17 9.16 -12.70 6.38
N ALA A 18 8.48 -11.86 7.17
CA ALA A 18 7.46 -12.31 8.12
C ALA A 18 6.23 -12.92 7.42
N ASP A 19 5.77 -12.35 6.32
CA ASP A 19 4.61 -12.79 5.54
C ASP A 19 4.88 -14.14 4.86
N LEU A 20 6.08 -14.32 4.29
CA LEU A 20 6.51 -15.60 3.71
C LEU A 20 6.62 -16.71 4.77
N ARG A 21 7.04 -16.38 5.99
CA ARG A 21 7.32 -17.37 7.04
C ARG A 21 6.10 -17.68 7.92
N TYR A 22 5.30 -16.68 8.25
CA TYR A 22 4.22 -16.78 9.24
C TYR A 22 2.83 -16.48 8.67
N ARG A 23 2.73 -16.04 7.41
CA ARG A 23 1.46 -15.65 6.74
C ARG A 23 0.63 -14.63 7.55
N LEU A 24 1.31 -13.88 8.41
CA LEU A 24 0.76 -12.91 9.34
C LEU A 24 1.73 -11.74 9.39
N VAL A 25 1.17 -10.53 9.39
CA VAL A 25 1.94 -9.28 9.42
C VAL A 25 1.58 -8.51 10.69
N PRO A 26 2.07 -8.94 11.87
CA PRO A 26 1.68 -8.35 13.15
C PRO A 26 2.17 -6.90 13.36
N GLY A 27 2.86 -6.29 12.39
CA GLY A 27 3.40 -4.93 12.50
C GLY A 27 2.86 -3.92 11.48
N ILE A 28 1.90 -4.30 10.62
CA ILE A 28 1.45 -3.42 9.52
C ILE A 28 0.77 -2.15 10.05
N GLU A 29 0.12 -2.21 11.22
CA GLU A 29 -0.50 -1.05 11.87
C GLU A 29 0.55 -0.06 12.39
N VAL A 30 1.65 -0.58 12.93
CA VAL A 30 2.81 0.22 13.38
C VAL A 30 3.47 0.91 12.17
N PHE A 31 3.54 0.21 11.04
CA PHE A 31 4.01 0.81 9.79
C PHE A 31 3.11 1.95 9.30
N LEU A 32 1.80 1.75 9.30
CA LEU A 32 0.85 2.80 8.93
C LEU A 32 0.99 4.02 9.86
N LEU A 33 1.09 3.81 11.17
CA LEU A 33 1.34 4.89 12.14
C LEU A 33 2.66 5.62 11.86
N GLY A 34 3.74 4.88 11.60
CA GLY A 34 5.03 5.46 11.24
C GLY A 34 4.97 6.27 9.94
N ALA A 35 4.27 5.77 8.92
CA ALA A 35 4.05 6.48 7.67
C ALA A 35 3.29 7.80 7.89
N ILE A 36 2.22 7.78 8.70
CA ILE A 36 1.45 8.99 9.05
C ILE A 36 2.32 9.99 9.79
N LEU A 37 3.06 9.56 10.82
CA LEU A 37 3.93 10.45 11.61
C LEU A 37 5.00 11.13 10.75
N LEU A 38 5.52 10.43 9.73
CA LEU A 38 6.51 10.96 8.80
C LEU A 38 5.90 11.94 7.79
N THR A 39 4.68 11.69 7.30
CA THR A 39 4.09 12.46 6.18
C THR A 39 3.15 13.55 6.63
N LEU A 40 2.60 13.48 7.84
CA LEU A 40 1.71 14.49 8.41
C LEU A 40 2.35 15.90 8.47
N PRO A 41 3.63 16.09 8.88
CA PRO A 41 4.23 17.42 8.88
C PRO A 41 4.58 17.94 7.47
N ILE A 42 4.69 17.06 6.46
CA ILE A 42 5.14 17.42 5.11
C ILE A 42 3.95 17.64 4.17
N THR A 43 3.01 16.70 4.16
CA THR A 43 1.82 16.67 3.31
C THR A 43 0.58 16.30 4.12
N PRO A 44 0.09 17.20 4.99
CA PRO A 44 -1.02 16.91 5.92
C PRO A 44 -2.32 16.61 5.19
N LEU A 45 -2.64 17.34 4.11
CA LEU A 45 -3.89 17.17 3.36
C LEU A 45 -3.98 15.81 2.68
N GLN A 46 -2.91 15.39 1.99
CA GLN A 46 -2.84 14.06 1.37
C GLN A 46 -2.99 12.95 2.41
N THR A 47 -2.23 13.05 3.51
CA THR A 47 -2.30 12.09 4.61
C THR A 47 -3.71 12.02 5.21
N GLY A 48 -4.37 13.18 5.39
CA GLY A 48 -5.75 13.27 5.88
C GLY A 48 -6.75 12.60 4.94
N PHE A 49 -6.69 12.85 3.63
CA PHE A 49 -7.59 12.19 2.67
C PHE A 49 -7.38 10.68 2.60
N ILE A 50 -6.13 10.22 2.67
CA ILE A 50 -5.81 8.79 2.71
C ILE A 50 -6.34 8.14 3.98
N LEU A 51 -6.22 8.82 5.13
CA LEU A 51 -6.79 8.36 6.39
C LEU A 51 -8.31 8.29 6.34
N LEU A 52 -8.98 9.27 5.74
CA LEU A 52 -10.43 9.23 5.54
C LEU A 52 -10.85 8.05 4.66
N ALA A 53 -10.15 7.80 3.56
CA ALA A 53 -10.40 6.65 2.68
C ALA A 53 -10.15 5.32 3.40
N CYS A 54 -9.07 5.22 4.18
CA CYS A 54 -8.74 4.06 5.00
C CYS A 54 -9.83 3.83 6.07
N GLY A 55 -10.22 4.87 6.79
CA GLY A 55 -11.28 4.82 7.81
C GLY A 55 -12.61 4.40 7.22
N TRP A 56 -13.04 5.00 6.11
CA TRP A 56 -14.24 4.57 5.39
C TRP A 56 -14.20 3.09 5.05
N SER A 57 -13.06 2.59 4.59
CA SER A 57 -12.91 1.19 4.19
C SER A 57 -13.07 0.21 5.36
N ILE A 58 -12.67 0.60 6.57
CA ILE A 58 -12.86 -0.18 7.81
C ILE A 58 -14.34 -0.24 8.19
N PHE A 59 -15.04 0.90 8.12
CA PHE A 59 -16.47 0.99 8.46
C PHE A 59 -17.35 0.48 7.32
N ARG A 60 -17.57 -0.83 7.25
CA ARG A 60 -18.36 -1.50 6.19
C ARG A 60 -19.77 -0.93 5.97
N ASN A 61 -20.37 -0.33 7.00
CA ASN A 61 -21.74 0.18 6.97
C ASN A 61 -21.88 1.59 6.37
N LEU A 62 -20.77 2.28 6.10
CA LEU A 62 -20.82 3.64 5.52
C LEU A 62 -21.08 3.58 4.02
N SER A 63 -22.03 4.40 3.57
CA SER A 63 -22.36 4.57 2.16
C SER A 63 -21.14 5.02 1.33
N GLY A 64 -21.04 4.54 0.09
CA GLY A 64 -19.99 4.97 -0.85
C GLY A 64 -20.13 6.43 -1.29
N TRP A 65 -21.32 7.02 -1.13
CA TRP A 65 -21.60 8.41 -1.48
C TRP A 65 -20.70 9.40 -0.74
N TYR A 66 -20.30 9.08 0.49
CA TYR A 66 -19.38 9.92 1.28
C TYR A 66 -17.97 10.04 0.67
N MET A 67 -17.57 9.09 -0.18
CA MET A 67 -16.26 9.08 -0.82
C MET A 67 -16.24 9.60 -2.25
N LEU A 68 -17.41 9.98 -2.81
CA LEU A 68 -17.48 10.63 -4.13
C LEU A 68 -16.56 11.85 -4.25
N PRO A 69 -16.44 12.75 -3.25
CA PRO A 69 -15.51 13.86 -3.35
C PRO A 69 -14.04 13.42 -3.43
N LEU A 70 -13.68 12.34 -2.73
CA LEU A 70 -12.31 11.83 -2.71
C LEU A 70 -11.90 11.19 -4.06
N LEU A 71 -12.85 10.83 -4.92
CA LEU A 71 -12.54 10.37 -6.28
C LEU A 71 -11.95 11.47 -7.17
N PHE A 72 -12.11 12.75 -6.82
CA PHE A 72 -11.44 13.83 -7.53
C PHE A 72 -9.98 14.01 -7.12
N TYR A 73 -9.50 13.25 -6.13
CA TYR A 73 -8.11 13.30 -5.65
C TYR A 73 -7.35 12.01 -6.02
N PRO A 74 -6.55 12.02 -7.10
CA PRO A 74 -5.93 10.80 -7.65
C PRO A 74 -5.13 9.96 -6.65
N PRO A 75 -4.28 10.53 -5.76
CA PRO A 75 -3.47 9.75 -4.81
C PRO A 75 -4.27 8.82 -3.89
N VAL A 76 -5.56 9.07 -3.71
CA VAL A 76 -6.45 8.29 -2.85
C VAL A 76 -7.07 7.09 -3.57
N TRP A 77 -7.07 7.06 -4.91
CA TRP A 77 -7.69 5.99 -5.68
C TRP A 77 -7.20 4.59 -5.31
N PRO A 78 -5.88 4.33 -5.15
CA PRO A 78 -5.42 3.00 -4.77
C PRO A 78 -6.00 2.53 -3.44
N VAL A 79 -6.17 3.46 -2.49
CA VAL A 79 -6.71 3.19 -1.15
C VAL A 79 -8.22 2.94 -1.21
N LEU A 80 -8.97 3.67 -2.04
CA LEU A 80 -10.39 3.43 -2.25
C LEU A 80 -10.66 2.10 -2.94
N LEU A 81 -9.89 1.74 -3.97
CA LEU A 81 -10.02 0.48 -4.69
C LEU A 81 -9.74 -0.72 -3.78
N THR A 82 -8.66 -0.64 -3.01
CA THR A 82 -8.26 -1.69 -2.05
C THR A 82 -9.23 -1.77 -0.86
N GLY A 83 -9.72 -0.62 -0.42
CA GLY A 83 -10.80 -0.49 0.54
C GLY A 83 -12.11 -1.15 0.11
N TYR A 84 -12.51 -0.94 -1.14
CA TYR A 84 -13.66 -1.64 -1.72
C TYR A 84 -13.44 -3.15 -1.79
N GLY A 85 -12.25 -3.58 -2.21
CA GLY A 85 -11.86 -5.00 -2.22
C GLY A 85 -11.90 -5.64 -0.83
N TYR A 86 -11.47 -4.91 0.21
CA TYR A 86 -11.56 -5.35 1.61
C TYR A 86 -13.01 -5.49 2.08
N ARG A 87 -13.89 -4.53 1.73
CA ARG A 87 -15.33 -4.60 2.05
C ARG A 87 -16.02 -5.79 1.39
N LYS A 88 -15.56 -6.19 0.20
CA LYS A 88 -16.04 -7.37 -0.53
C LYS A 88 -15.39 -8.68 -0.08
N GLY A 89 -14.45 -8.64 0.88
CA GLY A 89 -13.76 -9.83 1.37
C GLY A 89 -12.75 -10.43 0.39
N ILE A 90 -12.35 -9.67 -0.64
CA ILE A 90 -11.38 -10.10 -1.66
C ILE A 90 -9.95 -9.88 -1.16
N LEU A 91 -9.73 -8.82 -0.38
CA LEU A 91 -8.44 -8.41 0.15
C LEU A 91 -8.40 -8.50 1.67
N GLY A 92 -7.20 -8.70 2.23
CA GLY A 92 -6.98 -8.72 3.66
C GLY A 92 -6.92 -7.31 4.27
N ARG A 93 -7.12 -7.23 5.59
CA ARG A 93 -6.93 -5.97 6.34
C ARG A 93 -5.47 -5.47 6.25
N ALA A 94 -4.51 -6.39 6.19
CA ALA A 94 -3.09 -6.05 6.05
C ALA A 94 -2.79 -5.36 4.72
N ASP A 95 -3.42 -5.79 3.62
CA ASP A 95 -3.23 -5.18 2.29
C ASP A 95 -3.70 -3.73 2.26
N LEU A 96 -4.85 -3.47 2.87
CA LEU A 96 -5.42 -2.13 3.01
C LEU A 96 -4.47 -1.20 3.77
N PHE A 97 -3.89 -1.65 4.88
CA PHE A 97 -2.94 -0.87 5.66
C PHE A 97 -1.58 -0.69 4.98
N ALA A 98 -1.12 -1.70 4.25
CA ALA A 98 0.10 -1.60 3.46
C ALA A 98 -0.04 -0.52 2.38
N ILE A 99 -1.17 -0.53 1.66
CA ILE A 99 -1.41 0.38 0.53
C ILE A 99 -1.73 1.79 1.01
N SER A 100 -2.46 1.95 2.12
CA SER A 100 -2.64 3.27 2.73
C SER A 100 -1.32 3.86 3.22
N GLY A 101 -0.46 3.07 3.86
CA GLY A 101 0.88 3.52 4.27
C GLY A 101 1.76 3.92 3.08
N LEU A 102 1.74 3.13 1.99
CA LEU A 102 2.44 3.47 0.75
C LEU A 102 1.91 4.74 0.10
N ALA A 103 0.59 4.91 0.04
CA ALA A 103 -0.02 6.11 -0.53
C ALA A 103 0.30 7.38 0.27
N CYS A 104 0.53 7.26 1.58
CA CYS A 104 1.02 8.37 2.40
C CYS A 104 2.46 8.75 2.02
N LEU A 105 3.33 7.75 1.86
CA LEU A 105 4.77 7.96 1.68
C LEU A 105 5.17 8.31 0.25
N PHE A 106 4.42 7.83 -0.75
CA PHE A 106 4.83 7.90 -2.15
C PHE A 106 3.76 8.49 -3.07
N PRO A 107 4.17 9.08 -4.21
CA PRO A 107 3.23 9.54 -5.21
C PRO A 107 2.53 8.37 -5.90
N LEU A 108 1.38 8.66 -6.52
CA LEU A 108 0.52 7.69 -7.19
C LEU A 108 1.24 6.69 -8.12
N PRO A 109 2.22 7.09 -8.97
CA PRO A 109 2.89 6.16 -9.87
C PRO A 109 3.61 5.02 -9.14
N ALA A 110 4.21 5.31 -7.98
CA ALA A 110 4.88 4.32 -7.15
C ALA A 110 3.88 3.31 -6.57
N VAL A 111 2.72 3.80 -6.11
CA VAL A 111 1.66 2.96 -5.56
C VAL A 111 1.06 2.08 -6.65
N LEU A 112 0.82 2.61 -7.86
CA LEU A 112 0.35 1.80 -8.99
C LEU A 112 1.36 0.72 -9.38
N LEU A 113 2.66 1.04 -9.45
CA LEU A 113 3.71 0.06 -9.72
C LEU A 113 3.78 -1.02 -8.64
N SER A 114 3.59 -0.67 -7.37
CA SER A 114 3.48 -1.65 -6.28
C SER A 114 2.30 -2.60 -6.47
N LEU A 115 1.13 -2.10 -6.89
CA LEU A 115 -0.04 -2.92 -7.21
C LEU A 115 0.21 -3.85 -8.40
N PHE A 116 0.87 -3.36 -9.46
CA PHE A 116 1.28 -4.20 -10.58
C PHE A 116 2.26 -5.29 -10.15
N GLY A 117 3.22 -4.96 -9.28
CA GLY A 117 4.14 -5.92 -8.66
C GLY A 117 3.39 -7.00 -7.89
N LEU A 118 2.34 -6.63 -7.13
CA LEU A 118 1.46 -7.55 -6.44
C LEU A 118 0.69 -8.47 -7.41
N GLU A 119 0.17 -7.96 -8.52
CA GLU A 119 -0.51 -8.79 -9.51
C GLU A 119 0.43 -9.79 -10.19
N LEU A 120 1.66 -9.36 -10.53
CA LEU A 120 2.69 -10.23 -11.09
C LEU A 120 3.07 -11.33 -10.10
N TRP A 121 3.28 -10.95 -8.84
CA TRP A 121 3.57 -11.89 -7.76
C TRP A 121 2.42 -12.87 -7.56
N ARG A 122 1.17 -12.39 -7.56
CA ARG A 122 -0.02 -13.24 -7.45
C ARG A 122 -0.05 -14.27 -8.58
N ARG A 123 0.16 -13.87 -9.84
CA ARG A 123 0.19 -14.79 -10.99
C ARG A 123 1.31 -15.81 -10.87
N PHE A 124 2.48 -15.39 -10.40
CA PHE A 124 3.62 -16.28 -10.17
C PHE A 124 3.37 -17.28 -9.03
N TRP A 125 2.73 -16.83 -7.94
CA TRP A 125 2.47 -17.63 -6.75
C TRP A 125 1.32 -18.63 -6.93
N VAL A 126 0.26 -18.24 -7.64
CA VAL A 126 -0.86 -19.13 -8.00
C VAL A 126 -0.37 -20.33 -8.82
N ARG A 127 0.69 -20.16 -9.62
CA ARG A 127 1.34 -21.27 -10.33
C ARG A 127 2.10 -22.23 -9.42
N ARG A 128 2.43 -21.84 -8.19
CA ARG A 128 3.25 -22.63 -7.26
C ARG A 128 2.45 -23.29 -6.12
N GLN A 129 1.40 -22.67 -5.56
CA GLN A 129 0.62 -23.27 -4.46
C GLN A 129 -0.84 -22.79 -4.33
N THR A 130 -1.71 -23.66 -3.79
CA THR A 130 -3.13 -23.43 -3.45
C THR A 130 -3.31 -22.96 -2.00
N GLY A 131 -2.71 -21.82 -1.64
CA GLY A 131 -2.78 -21.25 -0.28
C GLY A 131 -2.99 -19.73 -0.28
N SER A 132 -3.11 -19.14 0.90
CA SER A 132 -3.16 -17.68 1.06
C SER A 132 -1.90 -17.04 0.46
N ILE A 133 -2.11 -16.06 -0.42
CA ILE A 133 -1.04 -15.42 -1.20
C ILE A 133 -0.38 -14.36 -0.33
N PRO A 134 0.95 -14.40 -0.11
CA PRO A 134 1.66 -13.33 0.57
C PRO A 134 1.70 -12.10 -0.34
N ALA A 135 1.04 -11.02 0.06
CA ALA A 135 0.81 -9.83 -0.77
C ALA A 135 2.00 -8.84 -0.72
N LEU A 136 2.67 -8.77 0.43
CA LEU A 136 3.77 -7.83 0.68
C LEU A 136 5.01 -8.00 -0.20
N PRO A 137 5.52 -9.21 -0.49
CA PRO A 137 6.65 -9.35 -1.40
C PRO A 137 6.34 -8.80 -2.80
N GLY A 138 5.09 -8.94 -3.26
CA GLY A 138 4.66 -8.37 -4.54
C GLY A 138 4.66 -6.84 -4.54
N LEU A 139 4.16 -6.23 -3.46
CA LEU A 139 4.22 -4.76 -3.27
C LEU A 139 5.66 -4.25 -3.24
N LEU A 140 6.55 -4.97 -2.55
CA LEU A 140 7.98 -4.65 -2.47
C LEU A 140 8.64 -4.68 -3.85
N ILE A 141 8.37 -5.72 -4.67
CA ILE A 141 8.93 -5.82 -6.02
C ILE A 141 8.56 -4.60 -6.87
N GLY A 142 7.29 -4.20 -6.84
CA GLY A 142 6.84 -3.03 -7.59
C GLY A 142 7.43 -1.71 -7.07
N LEU A 143 7.64 -1.59 -5.76
CA LEU A 143 8.30 -0.42 -5.16
C LEU A 143 9.78 -0.33 -5.56
N ILE A 144 10.50 -1.45 -5.53
CA ILE A 144 11.90 -1.50 -6.00
C ILE A 144 11.98 -1.12 -7.48
N ALA A 145 11.08 -1.65 -8.31
CA ALA A 145 11.05 -1.32 -9.74
C ALA A 145 10.84 0.19 -9.97
N TYR A 146 9.94 0.82 -9.21
CA TYR A 146 9.76 2.27 -9.26
C TYR A 146 11.03 3.04 -8.84
N LEU A 147 11.66 2.65 -7.74
CA LEU A 147 12.88 3.33 -7.26
C LEU A 147 14.04 3.21 -8.26
N LEU A 148 14.20 2.03 -8.88
CA LEU A 148 15.18 1.84 -9.95
C LEU A 148 14.87 2.72 -11.16
N LEU A 149 13.62 2.71 -11.65
CA LEU A 149 13.21 3.57 -12.78
C LEU A 149 13.46 5.04 -12.49
N ARG A 150 13.12 5.51 -11.28
CA ARG A 150 13.38 6.89 -10.87
C ARG A 150 14.87 7.20 -10.81
N LEU A 151 15.70 6.27 -10.31
CA LEU A 151 17.15 6.44 -10.32
C LEU A 151 17.67 6.57 -11.75
N PHE A 152 17.28 5.67 -12.65
CA PHE A 152 17.71 5.69 -14.05
C PHE A 152 17.30 6.97 -14.77
N LEU A 153 16.04 7.41 -14.61
CA LEU A 153 15.53 8.64 -15.22
C LEU A 153 16.09 9.92 -14.59
N SER A 154 16.53 9.87 -13.33
CA SER A 154 17.16 11.01 -12.67
C SER A 154 18.65 11.15 -13.00
N THR A 155 19.29 10.07 -13.46
CA THR A 155 20.70 10.06 -13.87
C THR A 155 20.92 10.37 -15.35
N SER A 156 19.86 10.43 -16.16
CA SER A 156 19.84 10.81 -17.56
C SER A 156 19.42 12.26 -17.75
#